data_AF-A0A485KYV0-F1
#
_entry.id   AF-A0A485KYV0-F1
#
_cell.length_a   1.000
_cell.length_b   1.000
_cell.length_c   1.000
_cell.angle_alpha   90.00
_cell.angle_beta   90.00
_cell.angle_gamma   90.00
#
_symmetry.space_group_name_H-M   'P 1'
#
loop_
_entity.id
_entity.type
_entity.pdbx_description
1 polymer ?
#
loop_
_entity_poly.entity_id
_entity_poly.type
_entity_poly.pdbx_seq_one_letter_code
_entity_poly.pdbx_strand_id
1 'polypeptide(L)'
;MEMNWYRTGGTGGIYLAHQLIMTGCAFATIAAMGYLLAILHYDFIDDARMSLMRPLFCVFQILLAVMLFLATFLGMTEPIRWLGMIGHFRGSGVFVMYLGAITVLHLDNMVGLVVGLACVGVGFFFVLYGQFWRERSSVYYKPLV
;
A
#
# COMPACT_ATOMS: atom_id res chain seq x y z
N MET A 1 31.13 4.89 10.47
CA MET A 1 30.83 4.09 9.26
C MET A 1 29.66 4.75 8.58
N GLU A 2 29.91 5.45 7.48
CA GLU A 2 28.84 5.97 6.63
C GLU A 2 28.20 4.76 5.95
N MET A 3 26.95 4.46 6.33
CA MET A 3 26.16 3.47 5.63
C MET A 3 25.89 4.02 4.23
N ASN A 4 26.52 3.43 3.22
CA ASN A 4 26.19 3.71 1.82
C ASN A 4 24.78 3.18 1.55
N TRP A 5 23.82 4.07 1.64
CA TRP A 5 22.41 3.83 1.41
C TRP A 5 22.14 3.74 -0.10
N TYR A 6 21.49 2.67 -0.56
CA TYR A 6 21.10 2.53 -1.97
C TYR A 6 19.76 3.24 -2.24
N ARG A 7 19.64 3.91 -3.39
CA ARG A 7 18.34 4.37 -3.92
C ARG A 7 17.59 3.14 -4.47
N THR A 8 16.40 2.84 -3.95
CA THR A 8 15.52 1.77 -4.43
C THR A 8 14.93 2.06 -5.81
N GLY A 9 14.94 3.33 -6.24
CA GLY A 9 14.54 3.70 -7.58
C GLY A 9 15.65 3.44 -8.60
N GLY A 10 15.61 2.29 -9.25
CA GLY A 10 16.44 1.97 -10.41
C GLY A 10 15.60 2.11 -11.69
N THR A 11 16.09 2.86 -12.67
CA THR A 11 15.48 3.02 -14.01
C THR A 11 15.62 1.74 -14.85
N GLY A 12 15.29 0.58 -14.28
CA GLY A 12 15.37 -0.72 -14.95
C GLY A 12 15.29 -1.93 -14.00
N GLY A 13 14.85 -3.06 -14.56
CA GLY A 13 14.86 -4.37 -13.90
C GLY A 13 13.81 -4.54 -12.80
N ILE A 14 14.15 -5.32 -11.78
CA ILE A 14 13.23 -5.74 -10.70
C ILE A 14 12.78 -4.58 -9.81
N TYR A 15 13.63 -3.55 -9.64
CA TYR A 15 13.31 -2.37 -8.84
C TYR A 15 12.19 -1.55 -9.46
N LEU A 16 12.23 -1.35 -10.79
CA LEU A 16 11.15 -0.70 -11.54
C LEU A 16 9.86 -1.54 -11.47
N ALA A 17 9.97 -2.85 -11.64
CA ALA A 17 8.81 -3.74 -11.54
C ALA A 17 8.15 -3.69 -10.16
N HIS A 18 8.96 -3.75 -9.09
CA HIS A 18 8.48 -3.59 -7.71
C HIS A 18 7.79 -2.25 -7.51
N GLN A 19 8.42 -1.16 -7.92
CA GLN A 19 7.87 0.18 -7.80
C GLN A 19 6.53 0.31 -8.54
N LEU A 20 6.43 -0.16 -9.79
CA LEU A 20 5.20 -0.15 -10.59
C LEU A 20 4.09 -0.99 -9.95
N ILE A 21 4.42 -2.18 -9.46
CA ILE A 21 3.44 -3.06 -8.81
C ILE A 21 2.95 -2.45 -7.49
N MET A 22 3.84 -1.83 -6.70
CA MET A 22 3.46 -1.14 -5.46
C MET A 22 2.57 0.07 -5.74
N THR A 23 2.87 0.85 -6.78
CA THR A 23 1.99 1.93 -7.26
C THR A 23 0.63 1.38 -7.69
N GLY A 24 0.59 0.27 -8.41
CA GLY A 24 -0.65 -0.41 -8.81
C GLY A 24 -1.48 -0.85 -7.61
N CYS A 25 -0.86 -1.43 -6.59
CA CYS A 25 -1.54 -1.82 -5.34
C CYS A 25 -2.10 -0.61 -4.59
N ALA A 26 -1.33 0.49 -4.53
CA ALA A 26 -1.79 1.74 -3.94
C ALA A 26 -3.03 2.27 -4.67
N PHE A 27 -2.96 2.36 -6.00
CA PHE A 27 -4.07 2.86 -6.81
C PHE A 27 -5.32 1.96 -6.70
N ALA A 28 -5.15 0.65 -6.77
CA ALA A 28 -6.25 -0.30 -6.61
C ALA A 28 -6.91 -0.18 -5.23
N THR A 29 -6.12 0.01 -4.16
CA THR A 29 -6.64 0.23 -2.81
C THR A 29 -7.43 1.54 -2.71
N ILE A 30 -6.91 2.64 -3.28
CA ILE A 30 -7.61 3.93 -3.32
C ILE A 30 -8.94 3.79 -4.06
N ALA A 31 -8.94 3.14 -5.24
CA ALA A 31 -10.15 2.95 -6.04
C ALA A 31 -11.18 2.07 -5.31
N ALA A 32 -10.76 0.96 -4.71
CA ALA A 32 -11.65 0.06 -3.96
C ALA A 32 -12.30 0.76 -2.74
N MET A 33 -11.52 1.53 -1.99
CA MET A 33 -12.02 2.27 -0.83
C MET A 33 -12.89 3.47 -1.22
N GLY A 34 -12.53 4.17 -2.29
CA GLY A 34 -13.34 5.24 -2.85
C GLY A 34 -14.70 4.73 -3.34
N TYR A 35 -14.71 3.56 -4.00
CA TYR A 35 -15.95 2.88 -4.37
C TYR A 35 -16.77 2.49 -3.14
N LEU A 36 -16.15 1.92 -2.10
CA LEU A 36 -16.86 1.55 -0.87
C LEU A 36 -17.51 2.75 -0.18
N LEU A 37 -16.80 3.88 -0.09
CA LEU A 37 -17.34 5.13 0.47
C LEU A 37 -18.55 5.63 -0.32
N ALA A 38 -18.56 5.47 -1.65
CA ALA A 38 -19.65 5.92 -2.50
C ALA A 38 -20.92 5.08 -2.35
N ILE A 39 -20.79 3.80 -1.97
CA ILE A 39 -21.94 2.88 -1.82
C ILE A 39 -22.32 2.62 -0.36
N LEU A 40 -21.60 3.22 0.60
CA LEU A 40 -21.83 2.98 2.01
C LEU A 40 -23.20 3.51 2.43
N HIS A 41 -24.00 2.66 3.10
CA HIS A 41 -25.23 3.09 3.74
C HIS A 41 -24.94 3.55 5.17
N TYR A 42 -25.55 4.67 5.57
CA TYR A 42 -25.39 5.25 6.91
C TYR A 42 -26.71 5.12 7.67
N ASP A 43 -26.67 4.38 8.79
CA ASP A 43 -27.76 4.29 9.75
C ASP A 43 -27.33 4.90 11.08
N PHE A 44 -27.82 6.11 11.36
CA PHE A 44 -27.51 6.84 12.58
C PHE A 44 -28.48 6.58 13.72
N ILE A 45 -29.50 5.74 13.51
CA ILE A 45 -30.55 5.47 14.48
C ILE A 45 -30.25 4.15 15.19
N ASP A 46 -30.02 3.07 14.45
CA ASP A 46 -29.85 1.73 15.03
C ASP A 46 -28.37 1.32 15.20
N ASP A 47 -27.46 1.84 14.37
CA ASP A 47 -26.02 1.52 14.44
C ASP A 47 -25.12 2.73 14.15
N ALA A 48 -25.32 3.80 14.92
CA ALA A 48 -24.55 5.04 14.80
C ALA A 48 -23.03 4.82 14.91
N ARG A 49 -22.58 3.84 15.70
CA ARG A 49 -21.16 3.54 15.88
C ARG A 49 -20.55 3.00 14.58
N MET A 50 -21.14 1.99 13.97
CA MET A 50 -20.58 1.42 12.73
C MET A 50 -20.70 2.39 11.56
N SER A 51 -21.77 3.18 11.52
CA SER A 51 -21.97 4.23 10.52
C SER A 51 -20.92 5.33 10.55
N LEU A 52 -20.29 5.58 11.71
CA LEU A 52 -19.14 6.51 11.85
C LEU A 52 -17.79 5.81 11.64
N MET A 53 -17.61 4.59 12.14
CA MET A 53 -16.32 3.91 12.08
C MET A 53 -15.94 3.49 10.66
N ARG A 54 -16.89 2.93 9.90
CA ARG A 54 -16.64 2.45 8.52
C ARG A 54 -16.04 3.53 7.59
N PRO A 55 -16.62 4.74 7.47
CA PRO A 55 -16.02 5.77 6.60
C PRO A 55 -14.66 6.25 7.11
N LEU A 56 -14.47 6.38 8.43
CA LEU A 56 -13.18 6.76 9.00
C LEU A 56 -12.07 5.75 8.68
N PHE A 57 -12.38 4.46 8.76
CA PHE A 57 -11.45 3.41 8.34
C PHE A 57 -11.14 3.49 6.86
N CYS A 58 -12.13 3.71 5.99
CA CYS A 58 -11.89 3.88 4.55
C CYS A 58 -10.96 5.06 4.28
N VAL A 59 -11.21 6.22 4.91
CA VAL A 59 -10.36 7.41 4.75
C VAL A 59 -8.94 7.12 5.25
N PHE A 60 -8.78 6.49 6.41
CA PHE A 60 -7.47 6.10 6.93
C PHE A 60 -6.73 5.18 5.96
N GLN A 61 -7.42 4.22 5.36
CA GLN A 61 -6.84 3.28 4.42
C GLN A 61 -6.46 3.95 3.09
N ILE A 62 -7.29 4.89 2.61
CA ILE A 62 -6.97 5.75 1.46
C ILE A 62 -5.72 6.58 1.77
N LEU A 63 -5.60 7.18 2.96
CA LEU A 63 -4.41 7.95 3.34
C LEU A 63 -3.14 7.09 3.29
N LEU A 64 -3.18 5.89 3.85
CA LEU A 64 -2.06 4.95 3.79
C LEU A 64 -1.69 4.55 2.35
N ALA A 65 -2.70 4.29 1.51
CA ALA A 65 -2.48 3.97 0.10
C ALA A 65 -1.94 5.18 -0.68
N VAL A 66 -2.40 6.40 -0.37
CA VAL A 66 -1.84 7.64 -0.93
C VAL A 66 -0.39 7.81 -0.52
N MET A 67 -0.01 7.54 0.74
CA MET A 67 1.39 7.60 1.16
C MET A 67 2.28 6.63 0.36
N LEU A 68 1.79 5.41 0.11
CA LEU A 68 2.47 4.46 -0.77
C LEU A 68 2.55 4.96 -2.22
N PHE A 69 1.48 5.55 -2.75
CA PHE A 69 1.45 6.12 -4.09
C PHE A 69 2.44 7.28 -4.23
N LEU A 70 2.46 8.22 -3.29
CA LEU A 70 3.38 9.37 -3.28
C LEU A 70 4.84 8.90 -3.20
N ALA A 71 5.12 7.89 -2.37
CA ALA A 71 6.46 7.30 -2.31
C ALA A 71 6.84 6.61 -3.63
N THR A 72 5.97 5.76 -4.17
CA THR A 72 6.33 4.87 -5.29
C THR A 72 6.15 5.50 -6.66
N PHE A 73 5.18 6.39 -6.87
CA PHE A 73 4.96 7.04 -8.15
C PHE A 73 5.75 8.35 -8.26
N LEU A 74 5.64 9.22 -7.24
CA LEU A 74 6.28 10.54 -7.25
C LEU A 74 7.68 10.54 -6.63
N GLY A 75 8.15 9.42 -6.06
CA GLY A 75 9.46 9.38 -5.41
C GLY A 75 9.56 10.27 -4.17
N MET A 76 8.44 10.63 -3.53
CA MET A 76 8.45 11.49 -2.35
C MET A 76 9.15 10.79 -1.18
N THR A 77 10.01 11.53 -0.50
CA THR A 77 10.82 11.01 0.62
C THR A 77 10.07 11.04 1.95
N GLU A 78 9.16 12.00 2.13
CA GLU A 78 8.41 12.19 3.39
C GLU A 78 7.55 10.98 3.79
N PRO A 79 6.74 10.36 2.90
CA PRO A 79 6.00 9.17 3.26
C PRO A 79 6.91 8.03 3.73
N ILE A 80 8.13 7.94 3.18
CA ILE A 80 9.10 6.91 3.55
C ILE A 80 9.72 7.22 4.91
N ARG A 81 9.94 8.50 5.23
CA ARG A 81 10.40 8.92 6.57
C ARG A 81 9.36 8.62 7.65
N TRP A 82 8.08 8.85 7.35
CA TRP A 82 6.99 8.59 8.29
C TRP A 82 6.70 7.09 8.42
N LEU A 83 6.77 6.36 7.30
CA LEU A 83 6.47 4.93 7.21
C LEU A 83 7.70 4.18 6.70
N GLY A 84 8.74 4.07 7.53
CA GLY A 84 10.06 3.50 7.17
C GLY A 84 10.01 2.15 6.45
N MET A 85 8.94 1.37 6.66
CA MET A 85 8.73 0.10 5.97
C MET A 85 8.53 0.22 4.45
N ILE A 86 7.98 1.31 3.91
CA ILE A 86 7.65 1.37 2.48
C ILE A 86 8.89 1.50 1.56
N GLY A 87 10.06 1.81 2.12
CA GLY A 87 11.28 2.10 1.35
C GLY A 87 11.99 0.89 0.75
N HIS A 88 11.67 -0.33 1.20
CA HIS A 88 12.35 -1.57 0.83
C HIS A 88 11.36 -2.71 0.53
N PHE A 89 11.79 -3.76 -0.17
CA PHE A 89 10.89 -4.80 -0.71
C PHE A 89 10.12 -5.50 0.40
N ARG A 90 10.81 -5.91 1.46
CA ARG A 90 10.17 -6.61 2.59
C ARG A 90 9.10 -5.76 3.27
N GLY A 91 9.39 -4.49 3.54
CA GLY A 91 8.52 -3.65 4.34
C GLY A 91 7.34 -3.11 3.53
N SER A 92 7.58 -2.73 2.27
CA SER A 92 6.51 -2.39 1.34
C SER A 92 5.61 -3.60 1.06
N GLY A 93 6.18 -4.81 0.98
CA GLY A 93 5.42 -6.05 0.90
C GLY A 93 4.51 -6.26 2.11
N VAL A 94 5.03 -6.14 3.34
CA VAL A 94 4.20 -6.21 4.56
C VAL A 94 3.14 -5.11 4.58
N PHE A 95 3.48 -3.89 4.15
CA PHE A 95 2.55 -2.77 4.12
C PHE A 95 1.39 -3.02 3.15
N VAL A 96 1.66 -3.55 1.97
CA VAL A 96 0.61 -3.90 0.99
C VAL A 96 -0.20 -5.12 1.44
N MET A 97 0.42 -6.11 2.11
CA MET A 97 -0.34 -7.18 2.77
C MET A 97 -1.31 -6.63 3.80
N TYR A 98 -0.87 -5.67 4.62
CA TYR A 98 -1.71 -5.01 5.61
C TYR A 98 -2.89 -4.26 4.95
N LEU A 99 -2.62 -3.48 3.90
CA LEU A 99 -3.67 -2.82 3.13
C LEU A 99 -4.68 -3.84 2.59
N GLY A 100 -4.20 -4.89 1.92
CA GLY A 100 -5.04 -5.92 1.32
C GLY A 100 -5.85 -6.72 2.35
N ALA A 101 -5.26 -7.09 3.48
CA ALA A 101 -5.96 -7.81 4.54
C ALA A 101 -7.12 -6.99 5.11
N ILE A 102 -6.91 -5.70 5.37
CA ILE A 102 -7.99 -4.83 5.84
C ILE A 102 -9.04 -4.64 4.75
N THR A 103 -8.64 -4.51 3.48
CA THR A 103 -9.56 -4.45 2.33
C THR A 103 -10.48 -5.68 2.30
N VAL A 104 -9.94 -6.89 2.42
CA VAL A 104 -10.74 -8.13 2.46
C VAL A 104 -11.70 -8.15 3.65
N LEU A 105 -11.25 -7.71 4.82
CA LEU A 105 -12.08 -7.76 6.03
C LEU A 105 -13.24 -6.75 6.04
N HIS A 106 -13.13 -5.65 5.28
CA HIS A 106 -14.11 -4.55 5.35
C HIS A 106 -14.97 -4.40 4.10
N LEU A 107 -14.52 -4.89 2.94
CA LEU A 107 -15.35 -4.97 1.75
C LEU A 107 -16.00 -6.35 1.68
N ASP A 108 -17.27 -6.42 2.07
CA ASP A 108 -18.11 -7.59 1.81
C ASP A 108 -18.64 -7.59 0.35
N ASN A 109 -17.75 -7.29 -0.59
CA ASN A 109 -18.06 -7.29 -2.02
C ASN A 109 -16.91 -7.86 -2.85
N MET A 110 -17.26 -8.37 -4.03
CA MET A 110 -16.31 -9.05 -4.92
C MET A 110 -15.12 -8.18 -5.34
N VAL A 111 -15.33 -6.87 -5.50
CA VAL A 111 -14.27 -5.93 -5.89
C VAL A 111 -13.21 -5.84 -4.80
N GLY A 112 -13.62 -5.63 -3.56
CA GLY A 112 -12.70 -5.56 -2.44
C GLY A 112 -12.04 -6.90 -2.12
N LEU A 113 -12.75 -8.01 -2.30
CA LEU A 113 -12.18 -9.35 -2.16
C LEU A 113 -11.03 -9.56 -3.16
N VAL A 114 -11.28 -9.29 -4.45
CA VAL A 114 -10.27 -9.48 -5.51
C VAL A 114 -9.08 -8.55 -5.31
N VAL A 115 -9.32 -7.26 -5.07
CA VAL A 115 -8.26 -6.26 -4.84
C VAL A 115 -7.45 -6.61 -3.58
N GLY A 116 -8.14 -6.96 -2.51
CA GLY A 116 -7.52 -7.30 -1.23
C GLY A 116 -6.64 -8.54 -1.33
N LEU A 117 -7.15 -9.63 -1.93
CA LEU A 117 -6.36 -10.85 -2.14
C LEU A 117 -5.17 -10.64 -3.08
N ALA A 118 -5.34 -9.84 -4.14
CA ALA A 118 -4.23 -9.49 -5.04
C ALA A 118 -3.13 -8.73 -4.30
N CYS A 119 -3.48 -7.72 -3.50
CA CYS A 119 -2.53 -6.99 -2.65
C CYS A 119 -1.83 -7.91 -1.64
N VAL A 120 -2.57 -8.82 -0.99
CA VAL A 120 -1.96 -9.81 -0.07
C VAL A 120 -0.96 -10.71 -0.81
N GLY A 121 -1.33 -11.23 -1.98
CA GLY A 121 -0.45 -12.09 -2.78
C GLY A 121 0.82 -11.38 -3.25
N VAL A 122 0.68 -10.16 -3.77
CA VAL A 122 1.80 -9.30 -4.17
C VAL A 122 2.71 -9.00 -2.99
N GLY A 123 2.12 -8.61 -1.86
CA GLY A 123 2.87 -8.27 -0.67
C GLY A 123 3.64 -9.49 -0.13
N PHE A 124 3.01 -10.66 -0.11
CA PHE A 124 3.67 -11.92 0.27
C PHE A 124 4.85 -12.26 -0.66
N PHE A 125 4.67 -12.13 -1.97
CA PHE A 125 5.74 -12.33 -2.95
C PHE A 125 6.94 -11.43 -2.66
N PHE A 126 6.73 -10.13 -2.41
CA PHE A 126 7.83 -9.20 -2.17
C PHE A 126 8.48 -9.34 -0.78
N VAL A 127 7.72 -9.82 0.22
CA VAL A 127 8.30 -10.23 1.51
C VAL A 127 9.29 -11.38 1.30
N LEU A 128 8.87 -12.44 0.59
CA LEU A 128 9.76 -13.58 0.29
C LEU A 128 10.95 -13.14 -0.55
N TYR A 129 10.71 -12.36 -1.61
CA TYR A 129 11.76 -11.86 -2.47
C TYR A 129 12.80 -11.06 -1.68
N GLY A 130 12.37 -10.09 -0.86
CA GLY A 130 13.27 -9.29 -0.02
C GLY A 130 14.05 -10.14 0.99
N GLN A 131 13.45 -11.20 1.51
CA GLN A 131 14.10 -12.14 2.44
C GLN A 131 15.19 -12.97 1.74
N PHE A 132 14.90 -13.53 0.56
CA PHE A 132 15.87 -14.35 -0.19
C PHE A 132 16.98 -13.51 -0.82
N TRP A 133 16.65 -12.31 -1.29
CA TRP A 133 17.62 -11.41 -1.93
C TRP A 133 18.54 -10.68 -0.94
N ARG A 134 18.34 -10.89 0.38
CA ARG A 134 19.11 -10.26 1.48
C ARG A 134 19.29 -8.75 1.25
N GLU A 135 18.19 -8.10 0.88
CA GLU A 135 18.24 -6.72 0.43
C GLU A 135 18.87 -5.81 1.51
N ARG A 136 19.91 -5.07 1.14
CA ARG A 136 20.44 -4.00 1.99
C ARG A 136 19.55 -2.79 1.83
N SER A 137 18.97 -2.35 2.95
CA SER A 137 18.07 -1.20 3.10
C SER A 137 18.19 -0.16 1.99
N SER A 138 17.13 -0.06 1.22
CA SER A 138 16.95 0.95 0.19
C SER A 138 16.10 2.09 0.75
N VAL A 139 16.47 3.33 0.45
CA VAL A 139 15.93 4.47 1.20
C VAL A 139 14.84 5.22 0.45
N TYR A 140 14.93 5.31 -0.88
CA TYR A 140 14.00 6.14 -1.68
C TYR A 140 13.75 5.57 -3.07
N TYR A 141 12.51 5.71 -3.55
CA TYR A 141 12.16 5.51 -4.96
C TYR A 141 12.61 6.72 -5.81
N LYS A 142 12.71 6.51 -7.13
CA LYS A 142 12.86 7.59 -8.11
C LYS A 142 11.48 7.91 -8.67
N PRO A 143 11.15 9.15 -9.00
CA PRO A 143 9.87 9.44 -9.66
C PRO A 143 9.74 8.65 -10.97
N LEU A 144 8.53 8.15 -11.25
CA LEU A 144 8.20 7.45 -12.50
C LEU A 144 7.90 8.42 -13.67
N VAL A 145 7.74 9.71 -13.38
CA VAL A 145 7.46 10.81 -14.32
C VAL A 145 8.45 11.94 -14.10
#